data_AF-A0A923VDJ0-F1
#
_entry.id   AF-A0A923VDJ0-F1
#
_cell.length_a   1.000
_cell.length_b   1.000
_cell.length_c   1.000
_cell.angle_alpha   90.00
_cell.angle_beta   90.00
_cell.angle_gamma   90.00
#
_symmetry.space_group_name_H-M   'P 1'
#
loop_
_entity.id
_entity.type
_entity.pdbx_description
1 polymer ?
#
loop_
_entity_poly.entity_id
_entity_poly.type
_entity_poly.pdbx_seq_one_letter_code
_entity_poly.pdbx_strand_id
1 'polypeptide(L)'
;MSKHLGKYLHADMDKEAGIQHTIKRTKIVATVGPACSTYEKLLDLVKAGVNVFRLNFSHGAYEDKKLIIDFIREINRTEPYNIAILGDLQGPKLRVGDLENGQIELKDGSEFIFTTEKVIGTAQKIYVSYANLAKDVKIGER
;
A
#
# COMPACT_ATOMS: atom_id res chain seq x y z
N MET A 1 -24.06 -17.78 -11.66
CA MET A 1 -23.34 -18.29 -10.47
C MET A 1 -22.12 -19.08 -10.95
N SER A 2 -20.96 -18.93 -10.31
CA SER A 2 -19.71 -19.59 -10.76
C SER A 2 -19.83 -21.11 -10.67
N LYS A 3 -19.48 -21.83 -11.75
CA LYS A 3 -19.62 -23.30 -11.86
C LYS A 3 -18.67 -24.11 -10.97
N HIS A 4 -17.78 -23.46 -10.21
CA HIS A 4 -16.72 -24.10 -9.44
C HIS A 4 -16.60 -23.62 -7.99
N LEU A 5 -17.72 -23.33 -7.31
CA LEU A 5 -17.67 -22.92 -5.89
C LEU A 5 -16.99 -23.97 -4.98
N GLY A 6 -17.12 -25.25 -5.28
CA GLY A 6 -16.60 -26.34 -4.44
C GLY A 6 -15.08 -26.32 -4.22
N LYS A 7 -14.30 -25.72 -5.13
CA LYS A 7 -12.84 -25.57 -4.96
C LYS A 7 -12.46 -24.55 -3.87
N TYR A 8 -13.39 -23.67 -3.53
CA TYR A 8 -13.20 -22.55 -2.61
C TYR A 8 -13.88 -22.79 -1.26
N LEU A 9 -14.54 -23.94 -1.08
CA LEU A 9 -15.28 -24.30 0.13
C LEU A 9 -14.54 -25.44 0.83
N HIS A 10 -14.03 -25.16 2.03
CA HIS A 10 -13.51 -26.20 2.91
C HIS A 10 -14.68 -26.98 3.51
N ALA A 11 -14.69 -28.31 3.34
CA ALA A 11 -15.83 -29.16 3.68
C ALA A 11 -16.21 -29.14 5.17
N ASP A 12 -15.24 -28.87 6.05
CA ASP A 12 -15.40 -28.88 7.51
C ASP A 12 -15.63 -27.49 8.13
N MET A 13 -15.75 -26.44 7.32
CA MET A 13 -15.86 -25.05 7.81
C MET A 13 -17.27 -24.48 7.58
N ASP A 14 -17.59 -23.37 8.25
CA ASP A 14 -18.88 -22.66 8.12
C ASP A 14 -19.13 -22.23 6.66
N LYS A 15 -19.85 -23.09 5.96
CA LYS A 15 -20.13 -23.00 4.53
C LYS A 15 -21.01 -21.80 4.20
N GLU A 16 -21.88 -21.38 5.12
CA GLU A 16 -22.78 -20.25 4.91
C GLU A 16 -22.00 -18.93 4.93
N ALA A 17 -21.12 -18.74 5.92
CA ALA A 17 -20.25 -17.58 6.00
C ALA A 17 -19.37 -17.42 4.76
N GLY A 18 -18.74 -18.52 4.30
CA GLY A 18 -17.91 -18.52 3.10
C GLY A 18 -18.68 -18.23 1.81
N ILE A 19 -19.91 -18.75 1.69
CA ILE A 19 -20.80 -18.47 0.57
C ILE A 19 -21.19 -16.99 0.54
N GLN A 20 -21.63 -16.42 1.67
CA GLN A 20 -22.03 -15.01 1.73
C GLN A 20 -20.86 -14.06 1.38
N HIS A 21 -19.67 -14.35 1.91
CA HIS A 21 -18.45 -13.61 1.60
C HIS A 21 -18.10 -13.67 0.10
N THR A 22 -18.32 -14.84 -0.53
CA THR A 22 -18.04 -15.07 -1.96
C THR A 22 -19.07 -14.41 -2.87
N ILE A 23 -20.37 -14.46 -2.53
CA ILE A 23 -21.49 -13.98 -3.37
C ILE A 23 -21.45 -12.46 -3.58
N LYS A 24 -20.88 -11.70 -2.65
CA LYS A 24 -20.76 -10.25 -2.77
C LYS A 24 -20.09 -9.86 -4.09
N ARG A 25 -20.78 -9.04 -4.91
CA ARG A 25 -20.29 -8.62 -6.23
C ARG A 25 -19.12 -7.66 -6.15
N THR A 26 -19.22 -6.62 -5.33
CA THR A 26 -18.13 -5.65 -5.12
C THR A 26 -17.15 -6.19 -4.09
N LYS A 27 -15.89 -6.33 -4.48
CA LYS A 27 -14.83 -6.82 -3.58
C LYS A 27 -14.17 -5.67 -2.82
N ILE A 28 -13.80 -5.91 -1.57
CA ILE A 28 -13.12 -4.93 -0.71
C ILE A 28 -11.63 -5.24 -0.67
N VAL A 29 -10.83 -4.22 -0.97
CA VAL A 29 -9.38 -4.20 -0.74
C VAL A 29 -9.10 -3.34 0.49
N ALA A 30 -8.40 -3.88 1.48
CA ALA A 30 -8.00 -3.15 2.68
C ALA A 30 -6.47 -3.10 2.79
N THR A 31 -5.92 -1.91 3.07
CA THR A 31 -4.47 -1.76 3.31
C THR A 31 -4.13 -2.15 4.74
N VAL A 32 -3.17 -3.05 4.93
CA VAL A 32 -2.72 -3.44 6.26
C VAL A 32 -1.73 -2.41 6.79
N GLY A 33 -1.98 -1.93 8.00
CA GLY A 33 -1.10 -1.02 8.73
C GLY A 33 -1.00 -1.43 10.21
N PRO A 34 -0.28 -0.66 11.03
CA PRO A 34 -0.04 -0.99 12.45
C PRO A 34 -1.33 -1.20 13.26
N ALA A 35 -2.42 -0.53 12.89
CA ALA A 35 -3.70 -0.65 13.58
C ALA A 35 -4.42 -2.00 13.36
N CYS A 36 -4.00 -2.80 12.37
CA CYS A 36 -4.67 -4.03 11.98
C CYS A 36 -3.70 -5.16 11.58
N SER A 37 -2.47 -5.15 12.10
CA SER A 37 -1.44 -6.13 11.75
C SER A 37 -1.41 -7.40 12.61
N THR A 38 -2.34 -7.57 13.56
CA THR A 38 -2.47 -8.81 14.35
C THR A 38 -3.44 -9.78 13.69
N TYR A 39 -3.30 -11.08 14.00
CA TYR A 39 -4.17 -12.12 13.48
C TYR A 39 -5.65 -11.82 13.75
N GLU A 40 -6.00 -11.45 14.99
CA GLU A 40 -7.38 -11.21 15.43
C GLU A 40 -7.99 -10.04 14.64
N LYS A 41 -7.23 -8.96 14.45
CA LYS A 41 -7.70 -7.80 13.69
C LYS A 41 -7.87 -8.10 12.21
N LEU A 42 -6.96 -8.89 11.62
CA LEU A 42 -7.12 -9.34 10.24
C LEU A 42 -8.37 -10.21 10.09
N LEU A 43 -8.60 -11.12 11.03
CA LEU A 43 -9.79 -11.98 11.03
C LEU A 43 -11.09 -11.17 11.20
N ASP A 44 -11.11 -10.20 12.11
CA ASP A 44 -12.25 -9.29 12.28
C ASP A 44 -12.58 -8.55 10.98
N LEU A 45 -11.56 -8.06 10.27
CA LEU A 45 -11.72 -7.39 8.98
C LEU A 45 -12.21 -8.34 7.87
N VAL A 46 -11.75 -9.59 7.89
CA VAL A 46 -12.22 -10.63 6.96
C VAL A 46 -13.71 -10.93 7.21
N LYS A 47 -14.11 -11.10 8.47
CA LYS A 47 -15.51 -11.30 8.88
C LYS A 47 -16.38 -10.10 8.52
N ALA A 48 -15.83 -8.88 8.60
CA ALA A 48 -16.49 -7.66 8.16
C ALA A 48 -16.60 -7.53 6.61
N GLY A 49 -15.88 -8.38 5.86
CA GLY A 49 -16.05 -8.53 4.40
C GLY A 49 -14.85 -8.11 3.55
N VAL A 50 -13.65 -7.97 4.10
CA VAL A 50 -12.42 -7.79 3.30
C VAL A 50 -12.18 -9.03 2.43
N ASN A 51 -11.82 -8.81 1.17
CA ASN A 51 -11.49 -9.89 0.21
C ASN A 51 -10.00 -9.92 -0.15
N VAL A 52 -9.34 -8.75 -0.11
CA VAL A 52 -7.92 -8.61 -0.46
C VAL A 52 -7.24 -7.73 0.57
N PHE A 53 -6.11 -8.20 1.10
CA PHE A 53 -5.22 -7.36 1.88
C PHE A 53 -4.11 -6.80 0.99
N ARG A 54 -4.03 -5.47 0.94
CA ARG A 54 -2.94 -4.72 0.29
C ARG A 54 -1.81 -4.53 1.29
N LEU A 55 -0.63 -5.03 0.93
CA LEU A 55 0.62 -4.81 1.65
C LEU A 55 1.42 -3.75 0.92
N ASN A 56 1.44 -2.53 1.46
CA ASN A 56 2.23 -1.44 0.90
C ASN A 56 3.71 -1.61 1.28
N PHE A 57 4.57 -1.82 0.29
CA PHE A 57 6.02 -1.97 0.46
C PHE A 57 6.80 -0.65 0.48
N SER A 58 6.11 0.50 0.45
CA SER A 58 6.75 1.80 0.66
C SER A 58 7.25 2.00 2.09
N HIS A 59 6.77 1.20 3.05
CA HIS A 59 7.01 1.32 4.48
C HIS A 59 7.04 -0.05 5.19
N GLY A 60 7.74 -0.12 6.32
CA GLY A 60 7.82 -1.30 7.19
C GLY A 60 8.91 -2.29 6.76
N ALA A 61 9.32 -3.15 7.69
CA ALA A 61 10.35 -4.15 7.44
C ALA A 61 9.76 -5.38 6.71
N TYR A 62 10.61 -6.17 6.04
CA TYR A 62 10.16 -7.37 5.34
C TYR A 62 9.63 -8.43 6.31
N GLU A 63 10.21 -8.49 7.51
CA GLU A 63 9.83 -9.36 8.61
C GLU A 63 8.39 -9.11 9.06
N ASP A 64 8.01 -7.83 9.19
CA ASP A 64 6.63 -7.44 9.52
C ASP A 64 5.66 -7.90 8.43
N LYS A 65 6.03 -7.74 7.15
CA LYS A 65 5.21 -8.19 6.02
C LYS A 65 5.08 -9.70 6.02
N LYS A 66 6.16 -10.43 6.32
CA LYS A 66 6.16 -11.89 6.40
C LYS A 66 5.16 -12.37 7.46
N LEU A 67 5.19 -11.78 8.65
CA LEU A 67 4.26 -12.14 9.73
C LEU A 67 2.79 -11.94 9.31
N ILE A 68 2.48 -10.81 8.68
CA ILE A 68 1.15 -10.53 8.14
C ILE A 68 0.74 -11.56 7.08
N ILE A 69 1.63 -11.92 6.17
CA ILE A 69 1.39 -12.93 5.13
C ILE A 69 1.10 -14.30 5.77
N ASP A 70 1.85 -14.67 6.80
CA ASP A 70 1.66 -15.93 7.52
C ASP A 70 0.27 -15.96 8.19
N PHE A 71 -0.15 -14.87 8.85
CA PHE A 71 -1.50 -14.76 9.41
C PHE A 71 -2.60 -14.86 8.35
N ILE A 72 -2.47 -14.20 7.20
CA ILE A 72 -3.48 -14.29 6.12
C ILE A 72 -3.55 -15.72 5.57
N ARG A 73 -2.41 -16.40 5.44
CA ARG A 73 -2.36 -17.81 5.03
C ARG A 73 -2.96 -18.74 6.07
N GLU A 74 -2.78 -18.43 7.35
CA GLU A 74 -3.42 -19.15 8.45
C GLU A 74 -4.93 -19.00 8.40
N ILE A 75 -5.46 -17.77 8.25
CA ILE A 75 -6.89 -17.51 8.05
C ILE A 75 -7.44 -18.35 6.88
N ASN A 76 -6.75 -18.37 5.74
CA ASN A 76 -7.17 -19.17 4.58
C ASN A 76 -7.12 -20.70 4.82
N ARG A 77 -6.43 -21.18 5.86
CA ARG A 77 -6.35 -22.60 6.22
C ARG A 77 -7.37 -22.99 7.29
N THR A 78 -7.72 -22.07 8.18
CA THR A 78 -8.52 -22.35 9.38
C THR A 78 -9.94 -21.82 9.30
N GLU A 79 -10.21 -20.85 8.42
CA GLU A 79 -11.48 -20.14 8.33
C GLU A 79 -12.14 -20.35 6.95
N PRO A 80 -13.47 -20.26 6.84
CA PRO A 80 -14.21 -20.50 5.59
C PRO A 80 -14.05 -19.39 4.53
N TYR A 81 -12.97 -18.60 4.59
CA TYR A 81 -12.74 -17.45 3.74
C TYR A 81 -11.59 -17.69 2.77
N ASN A 82 -11.64 -17.03 1.62
CA ASN A 82 -10.53 -17.01 0.67
C ASN A 82 -10.07 -15.58 0.44
N ILE A 83 -8.90 -15.26 0.99
CA ILE A 83 -8.34 -13.92 1.07
C ILE A 83 -7.10 -13.84 0.19
N ALA A 84 -7.13 -12.90 -0.75
CA ALA A 84 -5.98 -12.62 -1.60
C ALA A 84 -5.02 -11.62 -0.94
N ILE A 85 -3.75 -11.70 -1.34
CA ILE A 85 -2.71 -10.77 -0.92
C ILE A 85 -2.29 -9.96 -2.15
N LEU A 86 -2.34 -8.64 -2.04
CA LEU A 86 -1.87 -7.70 -3.05
C LEU A 86 -0.58 -7.05 -2.56
N GLY A 87 0.55 -7.38 -3.19
CA GLY A 87 1.79 -6.66 -2.95
C GLY A 87 1.82 -5.37 -3.76
N ASP A 88 1.85 -4.22 -3.06
CA ASP A 88 1.92 -2.91 -3.70
C ASP A 88 3.34 -2.33 -3.60
N LEU A 89 3.99 -2.21 -4.75
CA LEU A 89 5.37 -1.78 -4.87
C LEU A 89 5.46 -0.25 -4.78
N GLN A 90 6.53 0.25 -4.17
CA GLN A 90 6.74 1.70 -4.01
C GLN A 90 6.82 2.47 -5.34
N GLY A 91 7.36 1.81 -6.38
CA GLY A 91 7.65 2.46 -7.67
C GLY A 91 8.78 3.50 -7.57
N PRO A 92 9.07 4.21 -8.68
CA PRO A 92 10.02 5.31 -8.71
C PRO A 92 9.58 6.44 -7.77
N LYS A 93 10.52 6.97 -6.99
CA LYS A 93 10.23 7.93 -5.93
C LYS A 93 10.98 9.24 -6.15
N LEU A 94 10.28 10.22 -6.72
CA LEU A 94 10.75 11.59 -6.82
C LEU A 94 10.43 12.30 -5.51
N ARG A 95 11.47 12.71 -4.78
CA ARG A 95 11.34 13.46 -3.53
C ARG A 95 12.35 14.58 -3.49
N VAL A 96 11.97 15.63 -2.77
CA VAL A 96 12.90 16.68 -2.38
C VAL A 96 13.70 16.25 -1.15
N GLY A 97 14.87 16.88 -0.97
CA GLY A 97 15.69 16.74 0.23
C GLY A 97 15.12 17.44 1.45
N ASP A 98 15.93 17.49 2.51
CA ASP A 98 15.58 18.19 3.75
C ASP A 98 15.45 19.70 3.53
N LEU A 99 14.57 20.33 4.29
CA LEU A 99 14.28 21.76 4.23
C LEU A 99 14.91 22.48 5.42
N GLU A 100 15.40 23.69 5.18
CA GLU A 100 15.77 24.61 6.26
C GLU A 100 14.55 24.84 7.17
N ASN A 101 14.74 24.72 8.48
CA ASN A 101 13.67 24.83 9.48
C ASN A 101 12.47 23.86 9.29
N GLY A 102 12.62 22.79 8.49
CA GLY A 102 11.60 21.78 8.23
C GLY A 102 10.49 22.22 7.26
N GLN A 103 10.45 23.50 6.88
CA GLN A 103 9.50 24.04 5.90
C GLN A 103 10.07 25.31 5.25
N ILE A 104 9.72 25.54 3.99
CA ILE A 104 10.05 26.78 3.27
C ILE A 104 8.76 27.38 2.70
N GLU A 105 8.65 28.70 2.77
CA GLU A 105 7.57 29.44 2.12
C GLU A 105 8.06 29.92 0.75
N LEU A 106 7.30 29.61 -0.30
CA LEU A 106 7.55 30.09 -1.66
C LEU A 106 6.53 31.16 -2.00
N LYS A 107 7.00 32.28 -2.54
CA LYS A 107 6.13 33.38 -2.99
C LYS A 107 5.82 33.23 -4.46
N ASP A 108 4.56 33.42 -4.82
CA ASP A 108 4.11 33.38 -6.21
C ASP A 108 4.96 34.29 -7.10
N GLY A 109 5.32 33.76 -8.28
CA GLY A 109 6.18 34.44 -9.25
C GLY A 109 7.68 34.43 -8.92
N SER A 110 8.11 33.85 -7.80
CA SER A 110 9.54 33.71 -7.49
C SER A 110 10.18 32.59 -8.29
N GLU A 111 11.43 32.81 -8.70
CA GLU A 111 12.26 31.76 -9.29
C GLU A 111 12.71 30.77 -8.21
N PHE A 112 12.71 29.48 -8.58
CA PHE A 112 13.07 28.40 -7.68
C PHE A 112 13.84 27.31 -8.41
N ILE A 113 14.96 26.87 -7.83
CA ILE A 113 15.91 25.97 -8.49
C ILE A 113 15.80 24.56 -7.93
N PHE A 114 15.49 23.59 -8.79
CA PHE A 114 15.70 22.17 -8.49
C PHE A 114 17.13 21.77 -8.86
N THR A 115 17.87 21.21 -7.91
CA THR A 115 19.24 20.71 -8.15
C THR A 115 19.36 19.23 -7.79
N THR A 116 20.22 18.51 -8.50
CA THR A 116 20.59 17.12 -8.19
C THR A 116 21.74 17.03 -7.19
N GLU A 117 22.32 18.17 -6.79
CA GLU A 117 23.34 18.26 -5.75
C GLU A 117 22.70 18.22 -4.37
N LYS A 118 23.22 17.38 -3.46
CA LYS A 118 22.70 17.27 -2.09
C LYS A 118 22.94 18.57 -1.33
N VAL A 119 21.86 19.28 -1.04
CA VAL A 119 21.83 20.53 -0.28
C VAL A 119 20.59 20.56 0.62
N ILE A 120 20.67 21.31 1.72
CA ILE A 120 19.47 21.68 2.50
C ILE A 120 18.68 22.70 1.66
N GLY A 121 17.39 22.45 1.50
CA GLY A 121 16.49 23.29 0.72
C GLY A 121 16.22 24.64 1.38
N THR A 122 16.27 25.71 0.60
CA THR A 122 15.93 27.08 1.03
C THR A 122 14.83 27.63 0.13
N ALA A 123 14.41 28.90 0.31
CA ALA A 123 13.46 29.56 -0.58
C ALA A 123 13.99 29.81 -2.02
N GLN A 124 15.26 29.46 -2.32
CA GLN A 124 15.88 29.66 -3.63
C GLN A 124 16.18 28.36 -4.35
N LYS A 125 16.54 27.29 -3.62
CA LYS A 125 16.96 26.02 -4.24
C LYS A 125 16.66 24.81 -3.37
N ILE A 126 16.46 23.66 -4.00
CA ILE A 126 16.24 22.38 -3.30
C ILE A 126 16.86 21.19 -4.02
N TYR A 127 17.34 20.22 -3.23
CA TYR A 127 17.77 18.93 -3.75
C TYR A 127 16.57 18.08 -4.21
N VAL A 128 16.71 17.39 -5.34
CA VAL A 128 15.79 16.34 -5.81
C VAL A 128 16.50 14.99 -5.93
N SER A 129 15.82 13.92 -5.52
CA SER A 129 16.36 12.55 -5.56
C SER A 129 16.54 12.00 -6.98
N TYR A 130 15.97 12.65 -7.99
CA TYR A 130 15.97 12.17 -9.37
C TYR A 130 17.05 12.85 -10.22
N ALA A 131 18.16 12.14 -10.41
CA ALA A 131 19.34 12.65 -11.12
C ALA A 131 19.10 13.05 -12.58
N ASN A 132 18.09 12.47 -13.24
CA ASN A 132 17.78 12.75 -14.65
C ASN A 132 16.73 13.85 -14.83
N LEU A 133 16.26 14.50 -13.74
CA LEU A 133 15.17 15.48 -13.83
C LEU A 133 15.45 16.56 -14.89
N ALA A 134 16.64 17.16 -14.86
CA ALA A 134 17.01 18.25 -15.78
C ALA A 134 17.09 17.80 -17.26
N LYS A 135 17.18 16.50 -17.54
CA LYS A 135 17.22 15.96 -18.91
C LYS A 135 15.83 15.62 -19.44
N ASP A 136 14.92 15.25 -18.54
CA ASP A 136 13.60 14.77 -18.90
C ASP A 136 12.60 15.92 -19.03
N VAL A 137 12.79 17.00 -18.27
CA VAL A 137 11.91 18.17 -18.29
C VAL A 137 12.17 19.10 -19.47
N LYS A 138 11.13 19.80 -19.90
CA LYS A 138 11.17 20.81 -20.96
C LYS A 138 10.67 22.16 -20.46
N ILE A 139 11.06 23.23 -21.16
CA ILE A 139 10.55 24.57 -20.90
C ILE A 139 9.02 24.56 -21.04
N GLY A 140 8.32 25.05 -20.01
CA GLY A 140 6.85 25.13 -19.95
C GLY A 140 6.14 23.90 -19.38
N GLU A 141 6.88 22.86 -19.01
CA GLU A 141 6.34 21.66 -18.34
C GLU A 141 5.95 21.97 -16.89
N ARG A 142 4.91 21.30 -16.37
CA ARG A 142 4.32 21.53 -15.05
C ARG A 142 4.18 20.24 -14.28
#